data_AF-A0A0W0XWE7-F1
#
_entry.id   AF-A0A0W0XWE7-F1
#
_cell.length_a   1.000
_cell.length_b   1.000
_cell.length_c   1.000
_cell.angle_alpha   90.00
_cell.angle_beta   90.00
_cell.angle_gamma   90.00
#
_symmetry.space_group_name_H-M   'P 1'
#
loop_
_entity.id
_entity.type
_entity.pdbx_description
1 polymer ?
#
loop_
_entity_poly.entity_id
_entity_poly.type
_entity_poly.pdbx_seq_one_letter_code
_entity_poly.pdbx_strand_id
1 'polypeptide(L)'
;MQNKQEETTDGLSPFVYAPAAFLTFSLAAYGSMRKGNYRFALEFYKRGGGGFNLYQGKKRLAGVDYHPFWDKKSGELVTRLHYHRGEGDEIKKHRPFDGW
;
A
#
# COMPACT_ATOMS: atom_id res chain seq x y z
N MET A 1 -0.17 34.93 -35.76
CA MET A 1 0.20 33.62 -35.20
C MET A 1 0.71 33.84 -33.79
N GLN A 2 -0.06 33.46 -32.76
CA GLN A 2 0.32 33.62 -31.35
C GLN A 2 1.26 32.48 -30.96
N ASN A 3 2.48 32.82 -30.56
CA ASN A 3 3.42 31.88 -29.95
C ASN A 3 2.91 31.54 -28.55
N LYS A 4 2.48 30.29 -28.37
CA LYS A 4 2.11 29.75 -27.07
C LYS A 4 3.41 29.47 -26.33
N GLN A 5 3.78 30.35 -25.39
CA GLN A 5 4.85 30.06 -24.45
C GLN A 5 4.43 28.81 -23.66
N GLU A 6 5.14 27.70 -23.88
CA GLU A 6 5.15 26.59 -22.94
C GLU A 6 5.76 27.12 -21.64
N GLU A 7 4.89 27.26 -20.64
CA GLU A 7 5.27 27.47 -19.26
C GLU A 7 6.07 26.23 -18.82
N THR A 8 7.39 26.34 -18.89
CA THR A 8 8.31 25.36 -18.32
C THR A 8 8.15 25.51 -16.82
N THR A 9 7.29 24.69 -16.23
CA THR A 9 7.25 24.54 -14.78
C THR A 9 8.63 24.02 -14.38
N ASP A 10 9.46 24.88 -13.80
CA ASP A 10 10.70 24.54 -13.09
C ASP A 10 10.35 23.69 -11.85
N GLY A 11 9.81 22.49 -12.11
CA GLY A 11 9.55 21.48 -11.11
C GLY A 11 10.88 20.94 -10.63
N LEU A 12 11.11 21.00 -9.32
CA LEU A 12 12.29 20.43 -8.68
C LEU A 12 12.55 19.00 -9.18
N SER A 13 13.80 18.62 -9.38
CA SER A 13 14.13 17.31 -9.96
C SER A 13 13.59 16.14 -9.10
N PRO A 14 13.30 14.96 -9.70
CA PRO A 14 12.86 13.76 -8.97
C PRO A 14 13.78 13.35 -7.81
N PHE A 15 15.07 13.69 -7.91
CA PHE A 15 16.09 13.45 -6.89
C PHE A 15 15.86 14.22 -5.60
N VAL A 16 15.14 15.35 -5.64
CA VAL A 16 14.82 16.15 -4.45
C VAL A 16 13.45 15.76 -3.87
N TYR A 17 12.48 15.41 -4.72
CA TYR A 17 11.15 15.03 -4.27
C TYR A 17 11.11 13.67 -3.57
N ALA A 18 11.86 12.67 -4.04
CA ALA A 18 11.79 11.33 -3.46
C ALA A 18 12.27 11.28 -1.99
N PRO A 19 13.43 11.87 -1.61
CA PRO A 19 13.84 11.94 -0.21
C PRO A 19 12.89 12.76 0.66
N ALA A 20 12.40 13.91 0.16
CA ALA A 20 11.49 14.77 0.90
C ALA A 20 10.13 14.08 1.16
N ALA A 21 9.58 13.40 0.16
CA ALA A 21 8.35 12.61 0.27
C ALA A 21 8.53 11.45 1.26
N PHE A 22 9.66 10.73 1.19
CA PHE A 22 9.97 9.65 2.12
C PHE A 22 10.05 10.14 3.57
N LEU A 23 10.78 11.24 3.81
CA LEU A 23 10.90 11.86 5.14
C LEU A 23 9.54 12.31 5.68
N THR A 24 8.77 13.01 4.85
CA THR A 24 7.43 13.50 5.22
C THR A 24 6.50 12.34 5.57
N PHE A 25 6.46 11.30 4.73
CA PHE A 25 5.67 10.10 4.98
C PHE A 25 6.10 9.38 6.26
N SER A 26 7.42 9.23 6.48
CA SER A 26 7.97 8.57 7.67
C SER A 26 7.57 9.30 8.95
N LEU A 27 7.66 10.64 8.96
CA LEU A 27 7.25 11.46 10.11
C LEU A 27 5.74 11.37 10.35
N ALA A 28 4.92 11.43 9.30
CA ALA A 28 3.48 11.29 9.40
C ALA A 28 3.07 9.91 9.93
N ALA A 29 3.72 8.84 9.46
CA ALA A 29 3.50 7.48 9.94
C ALA A 29 3.88 7.35 11.42
N TYR A 30 5.07 7.82 11.81
CA TYR A 30 5.52 7.80 13.20
C TYR A 30 4.59 8.58 14.14
N GLY A 31 4.18 9.79 13.75
CA GLY A 31 3.24 10.61 14.52
C GLY A 31 1.88 9.93 14.70
N SER A 32 1.38 9.28 13.64
CA SER A 32 0.12 8.53 13.67
C SER A 32 0.18 7.32 14.61
N MET A 33 1.33 6.64 14.67
CA MET A 33 1.57 5.55 15.60
C MET A 33 1.67 6.02 17.07
N ARG A 34 2.36 7.15 17.33
CA ARG A 34 2.51 7.70 18.69
C ARG A 34 1.20 8.19 19.31
N LYS A 35 0.25 8.69 18.50
CA LYS A 35 -1.10 9.04 18.97
C LYS A 35 -1.98 7.81 19.29
N GLY A 36 -1.48 6.59 19.06
CA GLY A 36 -2.06 5.34 19.56
C GLY A 36 -3.19 4.74 18.71
N ASN A 37 -3.67 5.45 17.70
CA ASN A 37 -4.80 4.97 16.91
C ASN A 37 -4.39 4.20 15.65
N TYR A 38 -3.17 4.37 15.14
CA TYR A 38 -2.70 3.68 13.94
C TYR A 38 -1.50 2.78 14.22
N ARG A 39 -1.38 1.67 13.47
CA ARG A 39 -0.25 0.75 13.55
C ARG A 39 0.12 0.25 12.16
N PHE A 40 1.40 0.37 11.81
CA PHE A 40 2.00 -0.31 10.67
C PHE A 40 2.69 -1.58 11.15
N ALA A 41 2.46 -2.72 10.48
CA ALA A 41 3.03 -3.99 10.89
C ALA A 41 3.52 -4.79 9.68
N LEU A 42 4.76 -5.28 9.76
CA LEU A 42 5.26 -6.34 8.91
C LEU A 42 4.92 -7.68 9.58
N GLU A 43 4.08 -8.48 8.93
CA GLU A 43 3.57 -9.74 9.48
C GLU A 43 4.00 -10.93 8.62
N PHE A 44 4.33 -12.05 9.27
CA PHE A 44 4.64 -13.32 8.60
C PHE A 44 3.50 -14.30 8.86
N TYR A 45 3.02 -14.96 7.80
CA TYR A 45 1.82 -15.80 7.88
C TYR A 45 2.16 -17.26 8.09
N LYS A 46 1.36 -17.97 8.90
CA LYS A 46 1.57 -19.38 9.25
C LYS A 46 1.65 -20.32 8.05
N ARG A 47 0.92 -20.02 6.97
CA ARG A 47 0.90 -20.81 5.73
C ARG A 47 1.98 -20.39 4.73
N GLY A 48 2.95 -19.59 5.17
CA GLY A 48 4.01 -19.03 4.33
C GLY A 48 3.65 -17.65 3.80
N GLY A 49 4.70 -16.88 3.49
CA GLY A 49 4.58 -15.51 3.02
C GLY A 49 4.51 -14.47 4.14
N GLY A 50 4.21 -13.24 3.76
CA GLY A 50 4.14 -12.10 4.67
C GLY A 50 3.49 -10.89 4.02
N GLY A 51 3.27 -9.86 4.81
CA GLY A 51 2.59 -8.66 4.34
C GLY A 51 2.84 -7.44 5.19
N PHE A 52 2.73 -6.27 4.55
CA PHE A 52 2.77 -4.99 5.21
C PHE A 52 1.34 -4.47 5.42
N ASN A 53 0.99 -4.18 6.67
CA ASN A 53 -0.37 -3.98 7.12
C ASN A 53 -0.54 -2.64 7.82
N LEU A 54 -1.60 -1.92 7.47
CA LEU A 54 -2.05 -0.73 8.18
C LEU A 54 -3.29 -1.06 9.00
N TYR A 55 -3.23 -0.75 10.29
CA TYR A 55 -4.30 -0.93 11.25
C TYR A 55 -4.74 0.41 11.84
N GLN A 56 -6.01 0.48 12.22
CA GLN A 56 -6.53 1.44 13.17
C GLN A 56 -7.10 0.70 14.37
N GLY A 57 -6.47 0.84 15.54
CA GLY A 57 -6.72 -0.06 16.68
C GLY A 57 -6.50 -1.52 16.29
N LYS A 58 -7.55 -2.35 16.36
CA LYS A 58 -7.53 -3.77 15.92
C LYS A 58 -8.06 -3.98 14.50
N LYS A 59 -8.58 -2.95 13.83
CA LYS A 59 -9.18 -3.05 12.49
C LYS A 59 -8.08 -2.87 11.43
N ARG A 60 -7.91 -3.84 10.54
CA ARG A 60 -7.06 -3.70 9.35
C ARG A 60 -7.75 -2.76 8.36
N LEU A 61 -7.05 -1.71 7.91
CA LEU A 61 -7.54 -0.74 6.93
C LEU A 61 -7.05 -1.06 5.51
N ALA A 62 -5.80 -1.50 5.42
CA ALA A 62 -5.19 -1.88 4.17
C ALA A 62 -4.01 -2.82 4.41
N GLY A 63 -3.55 -3.47 3.35
CA GLY A 63 -2.23 -4.08 3.34
C GLY A 63 -1.84 -4.63 1.98
N VAL A 64 -0.55 -4.94 1.88
CA VAL A 64 0.09 -5.52 0.71
C VAL A 64 0.72 -6.82 1.16
N ASP A 65 0.25 -7.91 0.58
CA ASP A 65 0.50 -9.26 1.07
C ASP A 65 1.04 -10.12 -0.06
N TYR A 66 1.98 -10.99 0.26
CA TYR A 66 2.45 -12.07 -0.59
C TYR A 66 2.29 -13.36 0.19
N HIS A 67 1.24 -14.13 -0.08
CA HIS A 67 0.97 -15.40 0.58
C HIS A 67 0.08 -16.31 -0.28
N PRO A 68 -0.01 -17.62 0.05
CA PRO A 68 -0.93 -18.52 -0.62
C PRO A 68 -2.39 -18.15 -0.34
N PHE A 69 -3.24 -18.11 -1.36
CA PHE A 69 -4.68 -17.93 -1.25
C PHE A 69 -5.43 -18.77 -2.29
N TRP A 70 -6.69 -19.08 -2.02
CA TRP A 70 -7.54 -19.80 -2.97
C TRP A 70 -8.05 -18.83 -4.03
N ASP A 71 -7.61 -19.00 -5.28
CA ASP A 71 -8.13 -18.22 -6.39
C ASP A 71 -9.43 -18.85 -6.91
N LYS A 72 -10.52 -18.09 -6.80
CA LYS A 72 -11.84 -18.53 -7.26
C LYS A 72 -11.94 -18.61 -8.78
N LYS A 73 -11.07 -17.91 -9.52
CA LYS A 73 -11.07 -17.94 -10.99
C LYS A 73 -10.40 -19.22 -11.51
N SER A 74 -9.20 -19.53 -11.02
CA SER A 74 -8.49 -20.76 -11.43
C SER A 74 -9.00 -22.01 -10.72
N GLY A 75 -9.60 -21.88 -9.54
CA GLY A 75 -9.97 -23.04 -8.70
C GLY A 75 -8.77 -23.70 -8.03
N GLU A 76 -7.67 -22.97 -7.87
CA GLU A 76 -6.40 -23.48 -7.33
C GLU A 76 -5.87 -22.61 -6.19
N LEU A 77 -4.99 -23.20 -5.38
CA LEU A 77 -4.21 -22.45 -4.40
C LEU A 77 -3.02 -21.78 -5.11
N VAL A 78 -2.99 -20.45 -5.12
CA VAL A 78 -1.92 -19.66 -5.75
C VAL A 78 -1.21 -18.80 -4.73
N THR A 79 0.10 -18.60 -4.90
CA THR A 79 0.91 -17.69 -4.07
C THR A 79 1.31 -16.49 -4.90
N ARG A 80 0.69 -15.34 -4.64
CA ARG A 80 0.94 -14.13 -5.43
C ARG A 80 0.85 -12.87 -4.60
N LEU A 81 1.49 -11.81 -5.09
CA LEU A 81 1.40 -10.47 -4.50
C LEU A 81 0.00 -9.91 -4.74
N HIS A 82 -0.63 -9.42 -3.69
CA HIS A 82 -1.98 -8.88 -3.74
C HIS A 82 -2.17 -7.80 -2.67
N TYR A 83 -3.20 -6.99 -2.79
CA TYR A 83 -3.55 -6.01 -1.78
C TYR A 83 -4.96 -6.17 -1.24
N HIS A 84 -5.13 -5.64 -0.04
CA HIS A 84 -6.37 -5.57 0.69
C HIS A 84 -6.68 -4.10 1.00
N ARG A 85 -7.93 -3.68 0.79
CA ARG A 85 -8.46 -2.37 1.19
C ARG A 85 -9.97 -2.43 1.38
N GLY A 86 -10.50 -1.44 2.07
CA GLY A 86 -11.94 -1.25 2.25
C GLY A 86 -12.43 -1.70 3.63
N GLU A 87 -13.74 -1.74 3.80
CA GLU A 87 -14.38 -2.04 5.08
C GLU A 87 -15.10 -3.39 5.09
N GLY A 88 -15.24 -3.99 6.28
CA GLY A 88 -15.97 -5.25 6.44
C GLY A 88 -15.36 -6.39 5.63
N ASP A 89 -16.12 -6.98 4.71
CA ASP A 89 -15.67 -8.09 3.88
C ASP A 89 -14.77 -7.65 2.71
N GLU A 90 -14.73 -6.36 2.37
CA GLU A 90 -13.85 -5.86 1.32
C GLU A 90 -12.37 -6.03 1.67
N ILE A 91 -12.02 -5.92 2.95
CA ILE A 91 -10.64 -6.10 3.43
C ILE A 91 -10.17 -7.56 3.29
N LYS A 92 -11.07 -8.52 3.05
CA LYS A 92 -10.74 -9.94 2.87
C LYS A 92 -10.50 -10.31 1.39
N LYS A 93 -10.77 -9.39 0.46
CA LYS A 93 -10.64 -9.63 -0.98
C LYS A 93 -9.19 -9.47 -1.44
N HIS A 94 -8.61 -10.55 -1.96
CA HIS A 94 -7.30 -10.59 -2.61
C HIS A 94 -7.34 -9.86 -3.97
N ARG A 95 -6.82 -8.63 -4.04
CA ARG A 95 -6.85 -7.81 -5.28
C ARG A 95 -5.51 -7.82 -6.00
N PRO A 96 -5.49 -7.87 -7.34
CA PRO A 96 -4.25 -7.90 -8.12
C PRO A 96 -3.67 -6.51 -8.20
N PHE A 97 -2.35 -6.41 -8.22
CA PHE A 97 -1.70 -5.19 -8.71
C PHE A 97 -1.74 -5.10 -10.24
N ASP A 98 -1.57 -6.22 -10.94
CA ASP A 98 -1.26 -6.21 -12.38
C ASP A 98 -2.39 -6.81 -13.27
N GLY A 99 -3.63 -6.84 -12.75
CA GLY A 99 -4.77 -7.52 -13.38
C GLY A 99 -4.75 -9.03 -13.15
N TRP A 100 -5.84 -9.59 -12.60
CA TRP A 100 -6.02 -11.04 -12.37
C TRP A 100 -6.83 -11.68 -13.48
#